data_AF-A0A932GGL4-F1
#
_entry.id   AF-A0A932GGL4-F1
#
_cell.length_a   1.000
_cell.length_b   1.000
_cell.length_c   1.000
_cell.angle_alpha   90.00
_cell.angle_beta   90.00
_cell.angle_gamma   90.00
#
_symmetry.space_group_name_H-M   'P 1'
#
loop_
_entity.id
_entity.type
_entity.pdbx_description
1 polymer ?
#
loop_
_entity_poly.entity_id
_entity_poly.type
_entity_poly.pdbx_seq_one_letter_code
_entity_poly.pdbx_strand_id
1 'polypeptide(L)'
;MKKPRETRLFPFCALLLVFLLPAVLSCAARPGRPQAAQAGHLTILHLNDLHGQLEPFSPDKGKLAGGAARLAALVEGIRAENRRLGRHTLLLMAGDLFLGSSLSALYKGEAELDFLNRLSPDAMTLGNHEFDFGMEVLHERIRQARFPVISANIYRGRDRLFPPVVFKDVAGLRVGVLGLITPDTAQLAHPDKIAGITFSDPVAEAKKLAAEVRAGSDIFIALTHTGVEADKRLAGEVPVLDVVIGGHDHVALLEPLKVGDVWICQAQYRGLFLGRVDLKIDGKKITKVGGRLIPVAEELPEHEEVKAMVASYRAKIDQKLKEVVGKNRARLVGEAEMVRSMETNLGNLVADVMREAARTEIALVNGGSIRASIEEGPITLEDIWRVFPYDSQVVRLELSGRQIEEVLSHSVSLRPGLTGGFLQVSGLSFVIGPSGPRQIRVHGKPLDRERLYSIASYAISCLPI
;
A
#
# COMPACT_ATOMS: atom_id res chain seq x y z
N MET A 1 -82.11 -19.74 54.90
CA MET A 1 -83.18 -19.27 53.99
C MET A 1 -82.69 -19.35 52.54
N LYS A 2 -83.59 -19.51 51.55
CA LYS A 2 -83.37 -19.42 50.08
C LYS A 2 -82.07 -20.11 49.55
N LYS A 3 -82.07 -21.41 49.23
CA LYS A 3 -82.57 -22.14 48.02
C LYS A 3 -81.70 -22.01 46.75
N PRO A 4 -81.65 -23.05 45.87
CA PRO A 4 -80.44 -23.40 45.11
C PRO A 4 -80.68 -23.65 43.60
N ARG A 5 -79.67 -24.21 42.90
CA ARG A 5 -79.80 -25.20 41.80
C ARG A 5 -78.46 -25.92 41.56
N GLU A 6 -78.36 -27.26 41.66
CA GLU A 6 -78.80 -28.35 40.74
C GLU A 6 -77.81 -28.57 39.56
N THR A 7 -77.33 -29.78 39.21
CA THR A 7 -77.35 -31.15 39.84
C THR A 7 -75.92 -31.78 39.71
N ARG A 8 -75.54 -33.08 39.69
CA ARG A 8 -76.24 -34.38 39.48
C ARG A 8 -75.45 -35.59 40.06
N LEU A 9 -75.38 -36.72 39.34
CA LEU A 9 -74.90 -38.05 39.75
C LEU A 9 -73.44 -38.30 39.27
N PHE A 10 -72.55 -39.02 39.97
CA PHE A 10 -72.49 -40.48 40.33
C PHE A 10 -72.37 -41.43 39.11
N PRO A 11 -71.67 -42.61 39.20
CA PRO A 11 -70.98 -43.20 40.35
C PRO A 11 -69.51 -43.67 40.09
N PHE A 12 -68.91 -44.31 41.11
CA PHE A 12 -67.67 -45.10 41.04
C PHE A 12 -67.81 -46.34 40.13
N CYS A 13 -66.78 -46.69 39.37
CA CYS A 13 -66.50 -48.08 38.97
C CYS A 13 -65.02 -48.23 38.57
N ALA A 14 -64.38 -49.36 38.91
CA ALA A 14 -62.96 -49.59 38.68
C ALA A 14 -62.71 -50.46 37.44
N LEU A 15 -61.61 -50.20 36.72
CA LEU A 15 -61.08 -51.09 35.70
C LEU A 15 -59.54 -51.08 35.74
N LEU A 16 -58.91 -52.26 35.72
CA LEU A 16 -57.47 -52.36 35.47
C LEU A 16 -57.20 -52.09 33.99
N LEU A 17 -56.17 -51.30 33.69
CA LEU A 17 -55.56 -51.25 32.37
C LEU A 17 -54.03 -51.20 32.53
N VAL A 18 -53.37 -52.28 32.12
CA VAL A 18 -51.91 -52.35 31.98
C VAL A 18 -51.52 -51.54 30.76
N PHE A 19 -50.64 -50.56 30.91
CA PHE A 19 -50.02 -49.85 29.80
C PHE A 19 -48.49 -49.96 29.84
N LEU A 20 -47.91 -50.21 28.68
CA LEU A 20 -46.49 -50.50 28.52
C LEU A 20 -45.64 -49.24 28.72
N LEU A 21 -44.44 -49.42 29.29
CA LEU A 21 -43.36 -48.45 29.22
C LEU A 21 -42.90 -48.28 27.75
N PRO A 22 -42.97 -47.08 27.15
CA PRO A 22 -42.31 -46.83 25.88
C PRO A 22 -40.80 -46.72 26.11
N ALA A 23 -40.02 -47.59 25.47
CA ALA A 23 -38.57 -47.51 25.49
C ALA A 23 -38.11 -46.24 24.75
N VAL A 24 -37.59 -45.26 25.48
CA VAL A 24 -37.03 -44.04 24.89
C VAL A 24 -35.71 -44.40 24.20
N LEU A 25 -35.75 -44.58 22.86
CA LEU A 25 -34.53 -44.64 22.06
C LEU A 25 -33.83 -43.29 22.10
N SER A 26 -32.91 -43.14 23.05
CA SER A 26 -31.96 -42.03 23.07
C SER A 26 -31.04 -42.14 21.86
N CYS A 27 -31.40 -41.46 20.77
CA CYS A 27 -30.55 -41.25 19.60
C CYS A 27 -29.32 -40.40 19.97
N ALA A 28 -28.35 -41.03 20.66
CA ALA A 28 -27.03 -40.46 20.89
C ALA A 28 -26.40 -40.19 19.51
N ALA A 29 -26.31 -38.91 19.16
CA ALA A 29 -25.68 -38.47 17.92
C ALA A 29 -24.23 -38.96 17.91
N ARG A 30 -23.91 -39.92 17.03
CA ARG A 30 -22.53 -40.37 16.83
C ARG A 30 -21.71 -39.14 16.42
N PRO A 31 -20.54 -38.87 17.04
CA PRO A 31 -19.65 -37.85 16.52
C PRO A 31 -19.31 -38.23 15.07
N GLY A 32 -19.52 -37.28 14.15
CA GLY A 32 -19.21 -37.49 12.75
C GLY A 32 -17.74 -37.88 12.60
N ARG A 33 -17.44 -38.84 11.72
CA ARG A 33 -16.05 -39.05 11.29
C ARG A 33 -15.51 -37.71 10.79
N PRO A 34 -14.27 -37.31 11.15
CA PRO A 34 -13.62 -36.18 10.51
C PRO A 34 -13.66 -36.41 8.99
N GLN A 35 -14.29 -35.49 8.26
CA GLN A 35 -14.29 -35.54 6.81
C GLN A 35 -12.84 -35.33 6.37
N ALA A 36 -12.27 -36.31 5.67
CA ALA A 36 -10.89 -36.22 5.21
C ALA A 36 -10.76 -34.96 4.34
N ALA A 37 -9.91 -34.02 4.80
CA ALA A 37 -9.81 -32.71 4.18
C ALA A 37 -9.35 -32.86 2.73
N GLN A 38 -10.23 -32.46 1.81
CA GLN A 38 -10.14 -32.80 0.40
C GLN A 38 -9.09 -31.93 -0.31
N ALA A 39 -8.38 -32.50 -1.29
CA ALA A 39 -7.35 -31.77 -2.04
C ALA A 39 -7.93 -30.49 -2.67
N GLY A 40 -7.42 -29.34 -2.23
CA GLY A 40 -8.01 -28.02 -2.46
C GLY A 40 -7.10 -27.08 -3.24
N HIS A 41 -7.67 -25.97 -3.70
CA HIS A 41 -6.94 -24.90 -4.37
C HIS A 41 -7.38 -23.53 -3.85
N LEU A 42 -6.40 -22.72 -3.46
CA LEU A 42 -6.56 -21.34 -3.04
C LEU A 42 -5.73 -20.44 -3.95
N THR A 43 -6.38 -19.56 -4.69
CA THR A 43 -5.69 -18.47 -5.38
C THR A 43 -5.61 -17.27 -4.44
N ILE A 44 -4.42 -16.72 -4.23
CA ILE A 44 -4.23 -15.39 -3.67
C ILE A 44 -4.02 -14.43 -4.83
N LEU A 45 -4.92 -13.47 -4.99
CA LEU A 45 -4.70 -12.28 -5.81
C LEU A 45 -4.11 -11.19 -4.93
N HIS A 46 -3.17 -10.40 -5.45
CA HIS A 46 -2.62 -9.28 -4.69
C HIS A 46 -2.30 -8.04 -5.55
N LEU A 47 -2.39 -6.89 -4.89
CA LEU A 47 -1.98 -5.58 -5.37
C LEU A 47 -1.16 -4.89 -4.27
N ASN A 48 -0.34 -3.93 -4.67
CA ASN A 48 0.54 -3.16 -3.80
C ASN A 48 0.90 -1.84 -4.52
N ASP A 49 1.23 -0.79 -3.76
CA ASP A 49 1.79 0.47 -4.27
C ASP A 49 0.94 1.11 -5.40
N LEU A 50 -0.39 1.12 -5.24
CA LEU A 50 -1.34 1.61 -6.25
C LEU A 50 -1.19 3.13 -6.49
N HIS A 51 -0.77 3.89 -5.50
CA HIS A 51 -0.41 5.31 -5.63
C HIS A 51 -1.47 6.19 -6.31
N GLY A 52 -2.74 5.95 -5.98
CA GLY A 52 -3.88 6.67 -6.57
C GLY A 52 -4.09 6.45 -8.07
N GLN A 53 -3.44 5.48 -8.71
CA GLN A 53 -3.47 5.28 -10.16
C GLN A 53 -4.75 4.56 -10.63
N LEU A 54 -5.88 5.23 -10.44
CA LEU A 54 -7.20 4.73 -10.86
C LEU A 54 -7.44 4.89 -12.37
N GLU A 55 -6.83 5.90 -12.99
CA GLU A 55 -6.84 6.11 -14.45
C GLU A 55 -5.69 5.31 -15.11
N PRO A 56 -5.88 4.73 -16.31
CA PRO A 56 -4.78 4.16 -17.09
C PRO A 56 -3.68 5.17 -17.39
N PHE A 57 -2.44 4.71 -17.49
CA PHE A 57 -1.29 5.57 -17.85
C PHE A 57 -0.35 4.84 -18.82
N SER A 58 0.51 5.58 -19.52
CA SER A 58 1.52 4.98 -20.38
C SER A 58 2.88 4.95 -19.68
N PRO A 59 3.42 3.79 -19.27
CA PRO A 59 4.76 3.71 -18.69
C PRO A 59 5.84 4.03 -19.75
N ASP A 60 5.77 3.40 -20.92
CA ASP A 60 6.83 3.41 -21.95
C ASP A 60 6.47 4.22 -23.21
N LYS A 61 5.69 5.32 -23.07
CA LYS A 61 5.27 6.22 -24.15
C LYS A 61 4.72 5.52 -25.41
N GLY A 62 3.58 4.84 -25.31
CA GLY A 62 2.86 4.38 -26.51
C GLY A 62 1.54 3.65 -26.24
N LYS A 63 1.55 2.70 -25.30
CA LYS A 63 0.34 1.96 -24.86
C LYS A 63 -0.10 2.36 -23.47
N LEU A 64 -1.39 2.26 -23.17
CA LEU A 64 -1.93 2.44 -21.82
C LEU A 64 -1.90 1.12 -21.03
N ALA A 65 -1.47 1.19 -19.78
CA ALA A 65 -1.46 0.08 -18.84
C ALA A 65 -2.15 0.48 -17.53
N GLY A 66 -2.53 -0.52 -16.74
CA GLY A 66 -3.22 -0.33 -15.47
C GLY A 66 -4.62 0.26 -15.64
N GLY A 67 -5.04 0.98 -14.59
CA GLY A 67 -6.37 1.54 -14.45
C GLY A 67 -7.33 0.65 -13.67
N ALA A 68 -8.07 1.26 -12.75
CA ALA A 68 -9.00 0.62 -11.83
C ALA A 68 -10.06 -0.24 -12.55
N ALA A 69 -10.60 0.24 -13.67
CA ALA A 69 -11.65 -0.47 -14.40
C ALA A 69 -11.18 -1.80 -14.99
N ARG A 70 -9.94 -1.88 -15.51
CA ARG A 70 -9.34 -3.12 -16.01
C ARG A 70 -8.97 -4.07 -14.87
N LEU A 71 -8.39 -3.54 -13.79
CA LEU A 71 -8.11 -4.30 -12.57
C LEU A 71 -9.37 -4.98 -12.02
N ALA A 72 -10.48 -4.25 -11.94
CA ALA A 72 -11.75 -4.77 -11.44
C ALA A 72 -12.29 -5.92 -12.31
N ALA A 73 -12.31 -5.74 -13.63
CA ALA A 73 -12.75 -6.78 -14.57
C ALA A 73 -11.86 -8.03 -14.52
N LEU A 74 -10.54 -7.85 -14.37
CA LEU A 74 -9.58 -8.95 -14.26
C LEU A 74 -9.74 -9.73 -12.95
N VAL A 75 -9.90 -9.03 -11.81
CA VAL A 75 -10.18 -9.62 -10.49
C VAL A 75 -11.51 -10.36 -10.50
N GLU A 76 -12.56 -9.78 -11.07
CA GLU A 76 -13.87 -10.44 -11.18
C GLU A 76 -13.80 -11.67 -12.08
N GLY A 77 -13.17 -11.56 -13.26
CA GLY A 77 -13.00 -12.66 -14.20
C GLY A 77 -12.27 -13.85 -13.59
N ILE A 78 -11.19 -13.62 -12.83
CA ILE A 78 -10.47 -14.70 -12.12
C ILE A 78 -11.30 -15.27 -10.97
N ARG A 79 -12.04 -14.44 -10.22
CA ARG A 79 -12.98 -14.94 -9.20
C ARG A 79 -14.08 -15.80 -9.82
N ALA A 80 -14.59 -15.44 -11.00
CA ALA A 80 -15.57 -16.25 -11.74
C ALA A 80 -14.97 -17.55 -12.30
N GLU A 81 -13.75 -17.50 -12.87
CA GLU A 81 -12.98 -18.68 -13.29
C GLU A 81 -12.83 -19.67 -12.13
N ASN A 82 -12.36 -19.18 -10.99
CA ASN A 82 -12.10 -19.98 -9.80
C ASN A 82 -13.38 -20.56 -9.20
N ARG A 83 -14.46 -19.78 -9.06
CA ARG A 83 -15.79 -20.30 -8.64
C ARG A 83 -16.25 -21.46 -9.51
N ARG A 84 -16.14 -21.34 -10.85
CA ARG A 84 -16.51 -22.39 -11.80
C ARG A 84 -15.64 -23.65 -11.66
N LEU A 85 -14.38 -23.49 -11.25
CA LEU A 85 -13.41 -24.58 -11.06
C LEU A 85 -13.38 -25.14 -9.63
N GLY A 86 -14.32 -24.75 -8.76
CA GLY A 86 -14.36 -25.19 -7.35
C GLY A 86 -13.17 -24.69 -6.52
N ARG A 87 -12.53 -23.60 -6.94
CA ARG A 87 -11.38 -22.97 -6.27
C ARG A 87 -11.83 -21.73 -5.49
N HIS A 88 -11.15 -21.46 -4.39
CA HIS A 88 -11.38 -20.25 -3.61
C HIS A 88 -10.38 -19.15 -4.01
N THR A 89 -10.72 -17.89 -3.71
CA THR A 89 -9.88 -16.74 -4.04
C THR A 89 -9.87 -15.76 -2.87
N LEU A 90 -8.68 -15.42 -2.40
CA LEU A 90 -8.42 -14.25 -1.57
C LEU A 90 -7.94 -13.09 -2.46
N LEU A 91 -8.23 -11.85 -2.06
CA LEU A 91 -7.60 -10.65 -2.62
C LEU A 91 -6.93 -9.84 -1.50
N LEU A 92 -5.66 -9.50 -1.62
CA LEU A 92 -4.90 -8.77 -0.59
C LEU A 92 -4.31 -7.47 -1.15
N MET A 93 -4.22 -6.42 -0.31
CA MET A 93 -3.61 -5.12 -0.67
C MET A 93 -2.43 -4.79 0.27
N ALA A 94 -1.22 -4.68 -0.29
CA ALA A 94 0.02 -4.55 0.48
C ALA A 94 0.50 -3.09 0.67
N GLY A 95 -0.41 -2.20 1.09
CA GLY A 95 -0.12 -0.80 1.41
C GLY A 95 0.15 0.11 0.20
N ASP A 96 0.33 1.40 0.48
CA ASP A 96 0.52 2.51 -0.46
C ASP A 96 -0.56 2.59 -1.54
N LEU A 97 -1.78 2.67 -1.04
CA LEU A 97 -2.97 2.99 -1.81
C LEU A 97 -2.96 4.47 -2.24
N PHE A 98 -2.46 5.35 -1.38
CA PHE A 98 -2.50 6.82 -1.56
C PHE A 98 -1.26 7.39 -2.29
N LEU A 99 -1.48 8.60 -2.81
CA LEU A 99 -0.56 9.54 -3.44
C LEU A 99 0.23 9.07 -4.67
N GLY A 100 0.32 9.95 -5.66
CA GLY A 100 0.92 9.66 -6.96
C GLY A 100 0.01 9.96 -8.16
N SER A 101 -1.22 10.41 -7.90
CA SER A 101 -2.16 10.98 -8.88
C SER A 101 -2.85 12.25 -8.35
N SER A 102 -3.36 13.08 -9.25
CA SER A 102 -4.13 14.28 -8.93
C SER A 102 -5.48 13.98 -8.26
N LEU A 103 -6.13 12.86 -8.64
CA LEU A 103 -7.29 12.31 -7.94
C LEU A 103 -6.98 12.06 -6.46
N SER A 104 -5.86 11.37 -6.18
CA SER A 104 -5.47 11.03 -4.81
C SER A 104 -5.25 12.26 -3.94
N ALA A 105 -4.49 13.23 -4.44
CA ALA A 105 -4.17 14.45 -3.70
C ALA A 105 -5.40 15.32 -3.40
N LEU A 106 -6.33 15.44 -4.36
CA LEU A 106 -7.53 16.27 -4.22
C LEU A 106 -8.65 15.62 -3.40
N TYR A 107 -8.80 14.30 -3.45
CA TYR A 107 -9.80 13.54 -2.66
C TYR A 107 -9.24 12.92 -1.38
N LYS A 108 -7.94 13.06 -1.14
CA LYS A 108 -7.22 12.49 0.00
C LYS A 108 -7.50 10.99 0.18
N GLY A 109 -7.42 10.23 -0.92
CA GLY A 109 -7.65 8.78 -0.93
C GLY A 109 -9.11 8.28 -1.01
N GLU A 110 -10.11 9.15 -1.11
CA GLU A 110 -11.53 8.73 -1.09
C GLU A 110 -11.92 7.85 -2.30
N ALA A 111 -11.46 8.21 -3.49
CA ALA A 111 -11.76 7.49 -4.73
C ALA A 111 -11.13 6.08 -4.73
N GLU A 112 -9.95 5.94 -4.13
CA GLU A 112 -9.25 4.69 -3.95
C GLU A 112 -9.94 3.77 -2.93
N LEU A 113 -10.57 4.34 -1.90
CA LEU A 113 -11.40 3.57 -0.96
C LEU A 113 -12.71 3.11 -1.61
N ASP A 114 -13.37 3.91 -2.46
CA ASP A 114 -14.52 3.46 -3.27
C ASP A 114 -14.11 2.32 -4.22
N PHE A 115 -12.97 2.47 -4.90
CA PHE A 115 -12.37 1.43 -5.73
C PHE A 115 -12.11 0.12 -4.95
N LEU A 116 -11.38 0.16 -3.84
CA LEU A 116 -11.13 -1.04 -3.04
C LEU A 116 -12.40 -1.61 -2.42
N ASN A 117 -13.38 -0.78 -2.03
CA ASN A 117 -14.67 -1.28 -1.55
C ASN A 117 -15.41 -2.10 -2.62
N ARG A 118 -15.34 -1.69 -3.90
CA ARG A 118 -15.89 -2.44 -5.04
C ARG A 118 -15.09 -3.71 -5.34
N LEU A 119 -13.76 -3.65 -5.26
CA LEU A 119 -12.91 -4.83 -5.34
C LEU A 119 -13.11 -5.80 -4.16
N SER A 120 -13.54 -5.31 -3.00
CA SER A 120 -13.70 -6.09 -1.76
C SER A 120 -12.49 -6.99 -1.49
N PRO A 121 -11.31 -6.44 -1.15
CA PRO A 121 -10.18 -7.23 -0.68
C PRO A 121 -10.51 -7.89 0.66
N ASP A 122 -9.83 -9.00 0.94
CA ASP A 122 -10.00 -9.79 2.14
C ASP A 122 -9.22 -9.24 3.33
N ALA A 123 -8.13 -8.50 3.07
CA ALA A 123 -7.37 -7.67 4.00
C ALA A 123 -6.51 -6.62 3.26
N MET A 124 -6.16 -5.54 3.95
CA MET A 124 -5.16 -4.53 3.53
C MET A 124 -4.17 -4.27 4.67
N THR A 125 -2.86 -4.23 4.39
CA THR A 125 -1.88 -3.63 5.32
C THR A 125 -1.70 -2.13 5.02
N LEU A 126 -1.15 -1.40 5.98
CA LEU A 126 -0.77 0.00 5.81
C LEU A 126 0.64 0.12 5.24
N GLY A 127 0.83 1.00 4.25
CA GLY A 127 2.13 1.50 3.80
C GLY A 127 2.44 2.90 4.32
N ASN A 128 3.60 3.46 3.96
CA ASN A 128 4.02 4.78 4.44
C ASN A 128 3.17 5.94 3.91
N HIS A 129 2.69 5.88 2.67
CA HIS A 129 1.88 6.95 2.08
C HIS A 129 0.43 6.98 2.59
N GLU A 130 -0.02 5.97 3.34
CA GLU A 130 -1.30 6.04 4.07
C GLU A 130 -1.32 7.15 5.14
N PHE A 131 -0.16 7.60 5.62
CA PHE A 131 -0.04 8.63 6.67
C PHE A 131 0.01 10.07 6.12
N ASP A 132 0.17 10.26 4.81
CA ASP A 132 0.48 11.57 4.23
C ASP A 132 -0.69 12.56 4.20
N PHE A 133 -1.92 12.12 4.48
CA PHE A 133 -3.06 13.00 4.70
C PHE A 133 -3.36 13.27 6.18
N GLY A 134 -2.55 12.74 7.11
CA GLY A 134 -2.75 12.84 8.55
C GLY A 134 -3.62 11.71 9.12
N MET A 135 -3.43 11.43 10.41
CA MET A 135 -4.12 10.35 11.12
C MET A 135 -5.65 10.50 11.14
N GLU A 136 -6.15 11.73 11.13
CA GLU A 136 -7.58 12.06 11.09
C GLU A 136 -8.21 11.54 9.79
N VAL A 137 -7.53 11.75 8.66
CA VAL A 137 -7.95 11.27 7.34
C VAL A 137 -7.75 9.76 7.24
N LEU A 138 -6.63 9.22 7.72
CA LEU A 138 -6.42 7.77 7.73
C LEU A 138 -7.51 7.03 8.52
N HIS A 139 -7.86 7.54 9.71
CA HIS A 139 -8.98 7.01 10.49
C HIS A 139 -10.36 7.24 9.83
N GLU A 140 -10.53 8.25 8.97
CA GLU A 140 -11.75 8.39 8.14
C GLU A 140 -11.82 7.35 7.02
N ARG A 141 -10.73 7.18 6.27
CA ARG A 141 -10.63 6.21 5.18
C ARG A 141 -10.77 4.76 5.70
N ILE A 142 -10.21 4.45 6.87
CA ILE A 142 -10.42 3.16 7.55
C ILE A 142 -11.88 2.97 8.00
N ARG A 143 -12.58 4.03 8.45
CA ARG A 143 -14.03 3.96 8.76
C ARG A 143 -14.89 3.79 7.49
N GLN A 144 -14.38 4.13 6.31
CA GLN A 144 -15.04 3.94 5.03
C GLN A 144 -14.72 2.59 4.38
N ALA A 145 -13.69 1.88 4.85
CA ALA A 145 -13.31 0.55 4.34
C ALA A 145 -14.33 -0.53 4.76
N ARG A 146 -14.75 -1.35 3.80
CA ARG A 146 -15.63 -2.52 4.00
C ARG A 146 -14.86 -3.83 4.19
N PHE A 147 -13.57 -3.71 4.47
CA PHE A 147 -12.58 -4.77 4.56
C PHE A 147 -11.62 -4.48 5.73
N PRO A 148 -10.99 -5.49 6.34
CA PRO A 148 -10.11 -5.28 7.47
C PRO A 148 -8.80 -4.62 7.03
N VAL A 149 -8.49 -3.46 7.62
CA VAL A 149 -7.18 -2.82 7.54
C VAL A 149 -6.38 -3.22 8.79
N ILE A 150 -5.17 -3.74 8.59
CA ILE A 150 -4.35 -4.38 9.64
C ILE A 150 -2.93 -3.80 9.67
N SER A 151 -2.33 -3.72 10.84
CA SER A 151 -0.88 -3.55 11.00
C SER A 151 -0.45 -3.85 12.44
N ALA A 152 0.59 -4.66 12.62
CA ALA A 152 1.02 -5.13 13.93
C ALA A 152 2.05 -4.23 14.61
N ASN A 153 2.89 -3.53 13.84
CA ASN A 153 4.08 -2.85 14.35
C ASN A 153 3.94 -1.32 14.50
N ILE A 154 2.70 -0.80 14.55
CA ILE A 154 2.41 0.64 14.71
C ILE A 154 1.80 0.92 16.08
N TYR A 155 2.44 1.81 16.83
CA TYR A 155 2.18 2.03 18.25
C TYR A 155 2.04 3.53 18.60
N ARG A 156 1.28 3.82 19.65
CA ARG A 156 1.32 5.09 20.39
C ARG A 156 1.72 4.77 21.84
N GLY A 157 2.97 5.07 22.19
CA GLY A 157 3.54 4.67 23.48
C GLY A 157 3.68 3.15 23.61
N ARG A 158 2.71 2.49 24.25
CA ARG A 158 2.63 1.02 24.35
C ARG A 158 1.41 0.42 23.64
N ASP A 159 0.48 1.26 23.19
CA ASP A 159 -0.79 0.81 22.64
C ASP A 159 -0.68 0.63 21.13
N ARG A 160 -0.98 -0.57 20.61
CA ARG A 160 -1.00 -0.85 19.17
C ARG A 160 -2.22 -0.16 18.54
N LEU A 161 -2.01 0.62 17.48
CA LEU A 161 -3.06 1.46 16.90
C LEU A 161 -4.04 0.72 15.98
N PHE A 162 -3.66 -0.45 15.45
CA PHE A 162 -4.46 -1.21 14.48
C PHE A 162 -4.54 -2.69 14.88
N PRO A 163 -5.55 -3.44 14.39
CA PRO A 163 -5.57 -4.89 14.54
C PRO A 163 -4.32 -5.49 13.86
N PRO A 164 -3.56 -6.37 14.51
CA PRO A 164 -2.32 -6.89 13.93
C PRO A 164 -2.60 -7.93 12.83
N VAL A 165 -3.70 -8.67 12.98
CA VAL A 165 -3.98 -9.91 12.24
C VAL A 165 -5.47 -9.98 11.93
N VAL A 166 -5.84 -10.56 10.79
CA VAL A 166 -7.18 -11.08 10.55
C VAL A 166 -7.14 -12.57 10.22
N PHE A 167 -8.13 -13.32 10.70
CA PHE A 167 -8.35 -14.72 10.32
C PHE A 167 -9.52 -14.84 9.35
N LYS A 168 -9.37 -15.65 8.30
CA LYS A 168 -10.34 -15.85 7.23
C LYS A 168 -10.54 -17.36 7.01
N ASP A 169 -11.76 -17.85 7.19
CA ASP A 169 -12.09 -19.24 6.94
C ASP A 169 -12.48 -19.43 5.46
N VAL A 170 -11.64 -20.13 4.69
CA VAL A 170 -11.71 -20.22 3.22
C VAL A 170 -11.37 -21.64 2.78
N ALA A 171 -12.18 -22.26 1.91
CA ALA A 171 -12.00 -23.66 1.47
C ALA A 171 -11.99 -24.72 2.60
N GLY A 172 -12.52 -24.40 3.79
CA GLY A 172 -12.37 -25.24 4.99
C GLY A 172 -11.00 -25.13 5.69
N LEU A 173 -10.16 -24.23 5.22
CA LEU A 173 -8.87 -23.85 5.81
C LEU A 173 -9.03 -22.53 6.57
N ARG A 174 -8.29 -22.37 7.66
CA ARG A 174 -8.22 -21.11 8.40
C ARG A 174 -6.95 -20.36 8.00
N VAL A 175 -7.10 -19.24 7.31
CA VAL A 175 -5.98 -18.41 6.84
C VAL A 175 -5.76 -17.27 7.84
N GLY A 176 -4.58 -17.18 8.44
CA GLY A 176 -4.16 -16.03 9.25
C GLY A 176 -3.35 -15.06 8.40
N VAL A 177 -3.71 -13.76 8.42
CA VAL A 177 -3.01 -12.70 7.67
C VAL A 177 -2.52 -11.65 8.66
N LEU A 178 -1.19 -11.52 8.81
CA LEU A 178 -0.51 -10.55 9.67
C LEU A 178 -0.10 -9.32 8.85
N GLY A 179 -0.49 -8.11 9.29
CA GLY A 179 -0.10 -6.85 8.65
C GLY A 179 1.21 -6.29 9.21
N LEU A 180 2.13 -5.84 8.35
CA LEU A 180 3.39 -5.18 8.73
C LEU A 180 3.70 -3.99 7.81
N ILE A 181 4.43 -3.01 8.34
CA ILE A 181 4.91 -1.80 7.63
C ILE A 181 6.41 -1.56 7.90
N THR A 182 7.12 -0.83 7.03
CA THR A 182 8.49 -0.38 7.27
C THR A 182 8.60 0.59 8.46
N PRO A 183 9.62 0.46 9.34
CA PRO A 183 9.93 1.47 10.34
C PRO A 183 10.36 2.81 9.72
N ASP A 184 10.84 2.79 8.47
CA ASP A 184 11.29 3.97 7.72
C ASP A 184 10.16 4.99 7.50
N THR A 185 8.89 4.58 7.69
CA THR A 185 7.72 5.48 7.78
C THR A 185 7.94 6.64 8.77
N ALA A 186 8.74 6.44 9.82
CA ALA A 186 9.12 7.48 10.77
C ALA A 186 9.97 8.62 10.17
N GLN A 187 10.69 8.36 9.07
CA GLN A 187 11.50 9.33 8.31
C GLN A 187 10.81 9.75 6.99
N LEU A 188 9.99 8.87 6.41
CA LEU A 188 9.31 9.08 5.13
C LEU A 188 8.00 9.88 5.24
N ALA A 189 7.29 9.81 6.37
CA ALA A 189 6.06 10.58 6.60
C ALA A 189 6.37 11.89 7.34
N HIS A 190 5.58 12.94 7.08
CA HIS A 190 5.76 14.24 7.74
C HIS A 190 5.52 14.14 9.27
N PRO A 191 6.46 14.57 10.15
CA PRO A 191 6.39 14.31 11.59
C PRO A 191 5.07 14.74 12.27
N ASP A 192 4.55 15.91 11.92
CA ASP A 192 3.26 16.40 12.45
C ASP A 192 2.08 15.46 12.15
N LYS A 193 2.13 14.73 11.03
CA LYS A 193 1.10 13.79 10.59
C LYS A 193 1.19 12.45 11.33
N ILE A 194 2.36 12.12 11.87
CA ILE A 194 2.65 10.89 12.66
C ILE A 194 2.96 11.22 14.13
N ALA A 195 2.53 12.37 14.64
CA ALA A 195 2.90 12.86 15.97
C ALA A 195 2.51 11.87 17.08
N GLY A 196 3.51 11.46 17.88
CA GLY A 196 3.36 10.49 18.96
C GLY A 196 3.05 9.06 18.48
N ILE A 197 3.43 8.71 17.25
CA ILE A 197 3.35 7.36 16.68
C ILE A 197 4.77 6.82 16.49
N THR A 198 4.96 5.52 16.74
CA THR A 198 6.21 4.80 16.52
C THR A 198 5.99 3.53 15.72
N PHE A 199 6.97 3.20 14.88
CA PHE A 199 6.96 2.03 13.99
C PHE A 199 8.09 1.10 14.44
N SER A 200 7.77 -0.10 14.94
CA SER A 200 8.76 -1.04 15.48
C SER A 200 9.28 -2.02 14.42
N ASP A 201 10.45 -2.65 14.65
CA ASP A 201 11.01 -3.66 13.73
C ASP A 201 9.96 -4.74 13.37
N PRO A 202 9.60 -4.89 12.08
CA PRO A 202 8.50 -5.76 11.67
C PRO A 202 8.82 -7.24 11.89
N VAL A 203 10.09 -7.63 11.81
CA VAL A 203 10.53 -9.02 12.06
C VAL A 203 10.45 -9.36 13.55
N ALA A 204 10.91 -8.47 14.44
CA ALA A 204 10.73 -8.64 15.88
C ALA A 204 9.25 -8.63 16.29
N GLU A 205 8.40 -7.84 15.65
CA GLU A 205 6.95 -7.86 15.90
C GLU A 205 6.30 -9.16 15.42
N ALA A 206 6.63 -9.61 14.21
CA ALA A 206 6.17 -10.89 13.67
C ALA A 206 6.54 -12.05 14.59
N LYS A 207 7.77 -12.09 15.12
CA LYS A 207 8.24 -13.10 16.07
C LYS A 207 7.39 -13.19 17.35
N LYS A 208 6.88 -12.07 17.87
CA LYS A 208 6.00 -12.06 19.06
C LYS A 208 4.67 -12.76 18.79
N LEU A 209 4.13 -12.57 17.59
CA LEU A 209 2.79 -13.04 17.20
C LEU A 209 2.79 -14.41 16.50
N ALA A 210 3.92 -14.82 15.91
CA ALA A 210 4.01 -15.96 15.00
C ALA A 210 3.50 -17.29 15.59
N ALA A 211 3.75 -17.54 16.88
CA ALA A 211 3.27 -18.74 17.55
C ALA A 211 1.74 -18.77 17.71
N GLU A 212 1.13 -17.64 18.08
CA GLU A 212 -0.32 -17.50 18.21
C GLU A 212 -1.01 -17.61 16.85
N VAL A 213 -0.51 -16.87 15.84
CA VAL A 213 -1.12 -16.87 14.50
C VAL A 213 -0.98 -18.23 13.82
N ARG A 214 0.17 -18.92 13.93
CA ARG A 214 0.30 -20.28 13.39
C ARG A 214 -0.59 -21.27 14.13
N ALA A 215 -0.70 -21.20 15.46
CA ALA A 215 -1.63 -22.07 16.20
C ALA A 215 -3.10 -21.82 15.81
N GLY A 216 -3.45 -20.58 15.44
CA GLY A 216 -4.76 -20.20 14.95
C GLY A 216 -5.00 -20.37 13.44
N SER A 217 -4.07 -20.96 12.66
CA SER A 217 -4.17 -21.02 11.20
C SER A 217 -3.61 -22.31 10.57
N ASP A 218 -4.22 -22.73 9.46
CA ASP A 218 -3.66 -23.74 8.56
C ASP A 218 -2.64 -23.12 7.61
N ILE A 219 -2.92 -21.90 7.14
CA ILE A 219 -2.04 -21.10 6.26
C ILE A 219 -1.78 -19.75 6.94
N PHE A 220 -0.52 -19.38 7.07
CA PHE A 220 -0.06 -18.13 7.67
C PHE A 220 0.61 -17.24 6.61
N ILE A 221 -0.03 -16.11 6.33
CA ILE A 221 0.41 -15.08 5.37
C ILE A 221 0.92 -13.86 6.16
N ALA A 222 2.06 -13.31 5.77
CA ALA A 222 2.41 -11.92 6.08
C ALA A 222 2.00 -11.02 4.89
N LEU A 223 1.28 -9.95 5.19
CA LEU A 223 0.91 -8.89 4.25
C LEU A 223 1.72 -7.66 4.63
N THR A 224 2.78 -7.37 3.88
CA THR A 224 3.87 -6.49 4.30
C THR A 224 3.99 -5.29 3.39
N HIS A 225 4.45 -4.18 3.94
CA HIS A 225 4.86 -3.01 3.19
C HIS A 225 6.27 -2.61 3.64
N THR A 226 7.26 -3.41 3.26
CA THR A 226 8.63 -3.41 3.81
C THR A 226 9.74 -3.57 2.77
N GLY A 227 9.42 -3.90 1.52
CA GLY A 227 10.40 -4.18 0.47
C GLY A 227 11.01 -5.59 0.55
N VAL A 228 11.49 -6.08 -0.59
CA VAL A 228 11.84 -7.48 -0.83
C VAL A 228 13.01 -7.96 0.03
N GLU A 229 14.00 -7.12 0.36
CA GLU A 229 15.09 -7.52 1.25
C GLU A 229 14.66 -7.64 2.72
N ALA A 230 13.74 -6.80 3.19
CA ALA A 230 13.14 -6.94 4.51
C ALA A 230 12.19 -8.15 4.58
N ASP A 231 11.45 -8.43 3.50
CA ASP A 231 10.62 -9.63 3.36
C ASP A 231 11.47 -10.92 3.37
N LYS A 232 12.63 -10.92 2.70
CA LYS A 232 13.60 -12.03 2.75
C LYS A 232 14.12 -12.25 4.17
N ARG A 233 14.45 -11.17 4.90
CA ARG A 233 14.84 -11.24 6.31
C ARG A 233 13.69 -11.80 7.16
N LEU A 234 12.47 -11.30 6.99
CA LEU A 234 11.27 -11.77 7.68
C LEU A 234 11.04 -13.28 7.45
N ALA A 235 11.11 -13.73 6.20
CA ALA A 235 10.95 -15.13 5.83
C ALA A 235 12.02 -16.05 6.44
N GLY A 236 13.29 -15.61 6.42
CA GLY A 236 14.39 -16.36 7.03
C GLY A 236 14.35 -16.40 8.56
N GLU A 237 13.87 -15.33 9.20
CA GLU A 237 13.79 -15.21 10.65
C GLU A 237 12.45 -15.70 11.26
N VAL A 238 11.41 -15.89 10.44
CA VAL A 238 10.06 -16.37 10.84
C VAL A 238 9.58 -17.50 9.91
N PRO A 239 10.27 -18.66 9.87
CA PRO A 239 10.01 -19.75 8.92
C PRO A 239 8.71 -20.55 9.19
N VAL A 240 7.83 -20.04 10.04
CA VAL A 240 6.45 -20.56 10.22
C VAL A 240 5.43 -19.83 9.32
N LEU A 241 5.83 -18.77 8.62
CA LEU A 241 5.06 -18.21 7.51
C LEU A 241 5.03 -19.20 6.34
N ASP A 242 3.94 -19.22 5.57
CA ASP A 242 3.89 -19.96 4.30
C ASP A 242 4.09 -19.01 3.10
N VAL A 243 3.59 -17.77 3.19
CA VAL A 243 3.64 -16.75 2.12
C VAL A 243 3.86 -15.36 2.70
N VAL A 244 4.66 -14.53 2.02
CA VAL A 244 4.75 -13.07 2.17
C VAL A 244 4.20 -12.41 0.90
N ILE A 245 3.29 -11.46 1.07
CA ILE A 245 2.74 -10.62 0.01
C ILE A 245 3.19 -9.18 0.31
N GLY A 246 4.15 -8.68 -0.48
CA GLY A 246 4.87 -7.45 -0.20
C GLY A 246 4.45 -6.23 -1.04
N GLY A 247 5.10 -5.12 -0.73
CA GLY A 247 5.05 -3.81 -1.39
C GLY A 247 6.25 -2.94 -0.93
N HIS A 248 6.23 -1.64 -1.21
CA HIS A 248 7.20 -0.59 -0.84
C HIS A 248 8.32 -0.31 -1.85
N ASP A 249 9.03 -1.32 -2.35
CA ASP A 249 10.20 -1.11 -3.22
C ASP A 249 9.89 -1.24 -4.74
N HIS A 250 8.62 -1.40 -5.09
CA HIS A 250 8.08 -1.45 -6.46
C HIS A 250 8.64 -2.58 -7.35
N VAL A 251 9.35 -3.57 -6.80
CA VAL A 251 9.90 -4.71 -7.55
C VAL A 251 8.78 -5.57 -8.18
N ALA A 252 8.96 -5.93 -9.46
CA ALA A 252 8.17 -6.95 -10.15
C ALA A 252 8.76 -8.35 -9.90
N LEU A 253 8.22 -9.09 -8.93
CA LEU A 253 8.55 -10.51 -8.76
C LEU A 253 7.75 -11.35 -9.77
N LEU A 254 8.27 -11.45 -11.01
CA LEU A 254 7.65 -12.16 -12.13
C LEU A 254 7.26 -13.60 -11.79
N GLU A 255 8.10 -14.27 -10.99
CA GLU A 255 7.83 -15.54 -10.31
C GLU A 255 8.06 -15.37 -8.80
N PRO A 256 7.38 -16.12 -7.91
CA PRO A 256 7.60 -16.08 -6.47
C PRO A 256 9.03 -16.44 -6.06
N LEU A 257 9.66 -15.56 -5.27
CA LEU A 257 10.97 -15.83 -4.67
C LEU A 257 10.78 -16.73 -3.43
N LYS A 258 11.72 -17.65 -3.15
CA LYS A 258 11.63 -18.55 -1.99
C LYS A 258 12.77 -18.33 -1.01
N VAL A 259 12.47 -18.25 0.28
CA VAL A 259 13.44 -18.24 1.39
C VAL A 259 13.06 -19.32 2.40
N GLY A 260 13.90 -20.33 2.55
CA GLY A 260 13.54 -21.54 3.31
C GLY A 260 12.34 -22.23 2.65
N ASP A 261 11.21 -22.28 3.36
CA ASP A 261 9.91 -22.75 2.84
C ASP A 261 8.88 -21.65 2.57
N VAL A 262 9.20 -20.39 2.90
CA VAL A 262 8.32 -19.23 2.69
C VAL A 262 8.45 -18.70 1.26
N TRP A 263 7.33 -18.31 0.65
CA TRP A 263 7.27 -17.72 -0.70
C TRP A 263 6.96 -16.23 -0.65
N ILE A 264 7.70 -15.40 -1.38
CA ILE A 264 7.62 -13.93 -1.38
C ILE A 264 7.15 -13.46 -2.76
N CYS A 265 6.08 -12.65 -2.79
CA CYS A 265 5.43 -12.19 -4.02
C CYS A 265 5.11 -10.70 -3.96
N GLN A 266 5.36 -9.96 -5.05
CA GLN A 266 5.10 -8.52 -5.17
C GLN A 266 4.79 -8.14 -6.63
N ALA A 267 3.77 -7.30 -6.84
CA ALA A 267 3.16 -7.01 -8.14
C ALA A 267 3.57 -5.65 -8.74
N GLN A 268 4.84 -5.29 -8.59
CA GLN A 268 5.42 -4.03 -9.08
C GLN A 268 4.78 -2.80 -8.40
N TYR A 269 4.13 -1.88 -9.12
CA TYR A 269 3.43 -0.71 -8.57
C TYR A 269 2.34 -0.20 -9.54
N ARG A 270 1.54 0.78 -9.09
CA ARG A 270 0.53 1.53 -9.89
C ARG A 270 -0.50 0.67 -10.64
N GLY A 271 -0.72 -0.57 -10.19
CA GLY A 271 -1.64 -1.48 -10.84
C GLY A 271 -1.23 -1.93 -12.25
N LEU A 272 0.06 -1.83 -12.60
CA LEU A 272 0.60 -2.35 -13.87
C LEU A 272 0.42 -3.87 -13.99
N PHE A 273 0.43 -4.57 -12.86
CA PHE A 273 0.20 -5.99 -12.75
C PHE A 273 -0.84 -6.31 -11.66
N LEU A 274 -1.60 -7.39 -11.87
CA LEU A 274 -2.28 -8.11 -10.80
C LEU A 274 -1.43 -9.33 -10.45
N GLY A 275 -0.97 -9.42 -9.20
CA GLY A 275 -0.26 -10.59 -8.71
C GLY A 275 -1.21 -11.78 -8.51
N ARG A 276 -0.81 -12.98 -8.95
CA ARG A 276 -1.58 -14.21 -8.77
C ARG A 276 -0.68 -15.34 -8.26
N VAL A 277 -0.98 -15.84 -7.08
CA VAL A 277 -0.37 -17.05 -6.49
C VAL A 277 -1.43 -18.14 -6.42
N ASP A 278 -1.20 -19.28 -7.06
CA ASP A 278 -2.07 -20.46 -7.04
C ASP A 278 -1.47 -21.52 -6.09
N LEU A 279 -2.07 -21.68 -4.91
CA LEU A 279 -1.68 -22.68 -3.90
C LEU A 279 -2.47 -23.97 -4.10
N LYS A 280 -1.78 -25.11 -4.18
CA LYS A 280 -2.40 -26.45 -4.05
C LYS A 280 -2.28 -26.92 -2.61
N ILE A 281 -3.41 -27.24 -1.99
CA ILE A 281 -3.49 -27.78 -0.63
C ILE A 281 -3.80 -29.28 -0.70
N ASP A 282 -3.15 -30.06 0.15
CA ASP A 282 -3.58 -31.41 0.49
C ASP A 282 -3.79 -31.50 2.01
N GLY A 283 -4.95 -32.00 2.42
CA GLY A 283 -5.46 -31.87 3.79
C GLY A 283 -5.52 -30.40 4.26
N LYS A 284 -4.51 -30.00 5.04
CA LYS A 284 -4.31 -28.65 5.60
C LYS A 284 -2.89 -28.10 5.33
N LYS A 285 -2.17 -28.68 4.36
CA LYS A 285 -0.79 -28.28 4.01
C LYS A 285 -0.67 -27.87 2.55
N ILE A 286 0.10 -26.82 2.28
CA ILE A 286 0.49 -26.45 0.92
C ILE A 286 1.45 -27.51 0.38
N THR A 287 1.14 -28.07 -0.79
CA THR A 287 1.93 -29.12 -1.47
C THR A 287 2.58 -28.64 -2.76
N LYS A 288 2.04 -27.57 -3.36
CA LYS A 288 2.67 -26.85 -4.47
C LYS A 288 2.26 -25.38 -4.44
N VAL A 289 3.22 -24.52 -4.73
CA VAL A 289 3.00 -23.11 -5.06
C VAL A 289 3.33 -22.93 -6.55
N GLY A 290 2.57 -22.07 -7.22
CA GLY A 290 2.99 -21.41 -8.44
C GLY A 290 2.49 -19.98 -8.40
N GLY A 291 3.20 -19.04 -9.01
CA GLY A 291 2.75 -17.66 -9.08
C GLY A 291 3.22 -16.98 -10.35
N ARG A 292 2.56 -15.88 -10.70
CA ARG A 292 2.89 -15.03 -11.85
C ARG A 292 2.29 -13.65 -11.65
N LEU A 293 2.89 -12.65 -12.29
CA LEU A 293 2.25 -11.36 -12.50
C LEU A 293 1.40 -11.40 -13.77
N ILE A 294 0.18 -10.87 -13.72
CA ILE A 294 -0.72 -10.75 -14.87
C ILE A 294 -0.70 -9.27 -15.32
N PRO A 295 -0.19 -8.95 -16.52
CA PRO A 295 -0.16 -7.57 -16.99
C PRO A 295 -1.56 -6.98 -17.13
N VAL A 296 -1.77 -5.77 -16.63
CA VAL A 296 -3.02 -5.02 -16.83
C VAL A 296 -2.92 -4.24 -18.14
N ALA A 297 -2.94 -4.99 -19.24
CA ALA A 297 -2.71 -4.48 -20.60
C ALA A 297 -3.90 -3.68 -21.16
N GLU A 298 -3.62 -2.87 -22.18
CA GLU A 298 -4.57 -1.95 -22.81
C GLU A 298 -5.84 -2.65 -23.30
N GLU A 299 -5.67 -3.86 -23.83
CA GLU A 299 -6.68 -4.69 -24.49
C GLU A 299 -7.58 -5.48 -23.53
N LEU A 300 -7.36 -5.40 -22.21
CA LEU A 300 -8.27 -6.00 -21.24
C LEU A 300 -9.60 -5.24 -21.17
N PRO A 301 -10.73 -5.95 -20.96
CA PRO A 301 -12.03 -5.31 -20.78
C PRO A 301 -12.06 -4.45 -19.51
N GLU A 302 -12.94 -3.46 -19.50
CA GLU A 302 -13.16 -2.56 -18.37
C GLU A 302 -14.46 -2.90 -17.63
N HIS A 303 -14.44 -2.83 -16.29
CA HIS A 303 -15.65 -2.94 -15.47
C HIS A 303 -16.40 -1.61 -15.47
N GLU A 304 -17.53 -1.55 -16.18
CA GLU A 304 -18.23 -0.30 -16.48
C GLU A 304 -18.64 0.52 -15.23
N GLU A 305 -19.08 -0.11 -14.11
CA GLU A 305 -19.34 0.68 -12.89
C GLU A 305 -18.09 1.36 -12.30
N VAL A 306 -16.93 0.70 -12.36
CA VAL A 306 -15.67 1.23 -11.82
C VAL A 306 -15.14 2.33 -12.73
N LYS A 307 -15.27 2.16 -14.05
CA LYS A 307 -15.02 3.20 -15.05
C LYS A 307 -15.88 4.45 -14.84
N ALA A 308 -17.19 4.26 -14.62
CA ALA A 308 -18.12 5.34 -14.31
C ALA A 308 -17.80 6.02 -12.96
N MET A 309 -17.37 5.26 -11.95
CA MET A 309 -16.89 5.79 -10.68
C MET A 309 -15.66 6.69 -10.86
N VAL A 310 -14.61 6.23 -11.55
CA VAL A 310 -13.40 7.04 -11.81
C VAL A 310 -13.75 8.30 -12.60
N ALA A 311 -14.57 8.18 -13.65
CA ALA A 311 -15.05 9.32 -14.42
C ALA A 311 -15.84 10.36 -13.58
N SER A 312 -16.59 9.91 -12.56
CA SER A 312 -17.33 10.78 -11.64
C SER A 312 -16.42 11.59 -10.71
N TYR A 313 -15.36 10.99 -10.17
CA TYR A 313 -14.35 11.74 -9.40
C TYR A 313 -13.56 12.70 -10.32
N ARG A 314 -13.24 12.26 -11.54
CA ARG A 314 -12.51 13.05 -12.54
C ARG A 314 -13.26 14.29 -12.99
N ALA A 315 -14.53 14.17 -13.38
CA ALA A 315 -15.34 15.27 -13.92
C ALA A 315 -15.44 16.48 -12.96
N LYS A 316 -15.46 16.23 -11.64
CA LYS A 316 -15.53 17.25 -10.58
C LYS A 316 -14.24 18.09 -10.43
N ILE A 317 -13.07 17.55 -10.79
CA ILE A 317 -11.76 18.25 -10.68
C ILE A 317 -11.28 18.81 -12.04
N ASP A 318 -11.80 18.25 -13.13
CA ASP A 318 -11.37 18.49 -14.52
C ASP A 318 -11.38 19.98 -14.92
N GLN A 319 -12.36 20.77 -14.46
CA GLN A 319 -12.45 22.20 -14.79
C GLN A 319 -11.28 23.02 -14.21
N LYS A 320 -10.75 22.63 -13.04
CA LYS A 320 -9.58 23.28 -12.43
C LYS A 320 -8.27 22.74 -13.00
N LEU A 321 -8.18 21.42 -13.16
CA LEU A 321 -6.94 20.77 -13.59
C LEU A 321 -6.54 21.13 -15.02
N LYS A 322 -7.50 21.44 -15.90
CA LYS A 322 -7.26 21.88 -17.29
C LYS A 322 -6.90 23.36 -17.43
N GLU A 323 -6.78 24.11 -16.32
CA GLU A 323 -6.31 25.49 -16.34
C GLU A 323 -4.84 25.55 -16.81
N VAL A 324 -4.56 26.35 -17.85
CA VAL A 324 -3.21 26.52 -18.40
C VAL A 324 -2.47 27.59 -17.60
N VAL A 325 -1.55 27.14 -16.74
CA VAL A 325 -0.76 27.99 -15.84
C VAL A 325 0.52 28.53 -16.49
N GLY A 326 0.93 27.99 -17.64
CA GLY A 326 2.14 28.44 -18.34
C GLY A 326 2.37 27.75 -19.68
N LYS A 327 3.58 27.89 -20.23
CA LYS A 327 4.06 27.12 -21.40
C LYS A 327 5.58 27.01 -21.42
N ASN A 328 6.10 25.87 -21.86
CA ASN A 328 7.52 25.64 -22.12
C ASN A 328 7.82 25.66 -23.64
N ARG A 329 9.10 25.63 -24.01
CA ARG A 329 9.60 25.56 -25.41
C ARG A 329 10.47 24.31 -25.67
N ALA A 330 10.42 23.38 -24.73
CA ALA A 330 11.16 22.12 -24.70
C ALA A 330 10.56 21.28 -23.57
N ARG A 331 10.59 19.96 -23.73
CA ARG A 331 10.20 19.01 -22.69
C ARG A 331 11.00 19.20 -21.40
N LEU A 332 10.31 19.18 -20.27
CA LEU A 332 10.89 19.24 -18.92
C LEU A 332 11.06 17.81 -18.39
N VAL A 333 12.32 17.40 -18.25
CA VAL A 333 12.77 16.02 -17.98
C VAL A 333 12.63 15.69 -16.49
N GLY A 334 11.75 14.74 -16.19
CA GLY A 334 11.32 14.40 -14.83
C GLY A 334 11.25 12.90 -14.55
N GLU A 335 11.89 12.08 -15.38
CA GLU A 335 12.04 10.63 -15.18
C GLU A 335 12.90 10.31 -13.95
N ALA A 336 12.51 9.30 -13.18
CA ALA A 336 13.15 8.93 -11.92
C ALA A 336 14.63 8.58 -12.09
N GLU A 337 14.97 7.92 -13.20
CA GLU A 337 16.31 7.51 -13.60
C GLU A 337 17.23 8.73 -13.79
N MET A 338 16.67 9.82 -14.29
CA MET A 338 17.37 11.07 -14.57
C MET A 338 17.45 11.93 -13.30
N VAL A 339 16.30 12.31 -12.71
CA VAL A 339 16.26 13.26 -11.59
C VAL A 339 16.90 12.74 -10.31
N ARG A 340 17.10 11.41 -10.19
CA ARG A 340 17.79 10.77 -9.05
C ARG A 340 19.26 10.45 -9.31
N SER A 341 19.80 10.77 -10.50
CA SER A 341 21.21 10.45 -10.84
C SER A 341 21.99 11.56 -11.54
N MET A 342 21.31 12.59 -12.07
CA MET A 342 21.93 13.73 -12.74
C MET A 342 21.04 14.98 -12.74
N GLU A 343 21.62 16.13 -13.09
CA GLU A 343 20.91 17.41 -13.26
C GLU A 343 19.87 17.33 -14.40
N THR A 344 18.67 17.89 -14.20
CA THR A 344 17.65 18.01 -15.26
C THR A 344 17.07 19.42 -15.36
N ASN A 345 16.56 19.79 -16.54
CA ASN A 345 15.95 21.10 -16.75
C ASN A 345 14.66 21.34 -15.94
N LEU A 346 13.93 20.28 -15.55
CA LEU A 346 12.84 20.39 -14.59
C LEU A 346 13.37 20.60 -13.16
N GLY A 347 14.42 19.87 -12.77
CA GLY A 347 15.10 20.06 -11.48
C GLY A 347 15.58 21.49 -11.28
N ASN A 348 16.22 22.06 -12.30
CA ASN A 348 16.71 23.44 -12.29
C ASN A 348 15.58 24.45 -12.20
N LEU A 349 14.52 24.33 -13.01
CA LEU A 349 13.34 25.19 -12.97
C LEU A 349 12.70 25.21 -11.58
N VAL A 350 12.59 24.05 -10.94
CA VAL A 350 11.96 23.88 -9.63
C VAL A 350 12.84 24.47 -8.53
N ALA A 351 14.16 24.22 -8.58
CA ALA A 351 15.10 24.82 -7.65
C ALA A 351 15.18 26.35 -7.80
N ASP A 352 15.11 26.89 -9.02
CA ASP A 352 15.00 28.34 -9.25
C ASP A 352 13.72 28.94 -8.64
N VAL A 353 12.56 28.33 -8.89
CA VAL A 353 11.27 28.78 -8.33
C VAL A 353 11.28 28.74 -6.79
N MET A 354 11.79 27.67 -6.19
CA MET A 354 11.91 27.56 -4.72
C MET A 354 12.87 28.61 -4.14
N ARG A 355 14.01 28.85 -4.81
CA ARG A 355 15.01 29.86 -4.40
C ARG A 355 14.44 31.28 -4.48
N GLU A 356 13.71 31.60 -5.54
CA GLU A 356 13.08 32.92 -5.72
C GLU A 356 11.96 33.14 -4.70
N ALA A 357 11.06 32.16 -4.53
CA ALA A 357 9.94 32.25 -3.59
C ALA A 357 10.39 32.43 -2.13
N ALA A 358 11.40 31.67 -1.69
CA ALA A 358 11.97 31.77 -0.34
C ALA A 358 13.00 32.91 -0.19
N ARG A 359 13.38 33.57 -1.30
CA ARG A 359 14.39 34.64 -1.39
C ARG A 359 15.75 34.24 -0.82
N THR A 360 16.26 33.08 -1.23
CA THR A 360 17.49 32.47 -0.70
C THR A 360 18.65 32.54 -1.70
N GLU A 361 19.87 32.29 -1.22
CA GLU A 361 21.06 32.19 -2.08
C GLU A 361 21.07 30.88 -2.87
N ILE A 362 20.61 29.79 -2.24
CA ILE A 362 20.64 28.42 -2.75
C ILE A 362 19.24 27.81 -2.68
N ALA A 363 18.95 26.86 -3.57
CA ALA A 363 17.93 25.84 -3.32
C ALA A 363 18.50 24.43 -3.51
N LEU A 364 18.01 23.49 -2.69
CA LEU A 364 18.33 22.07 -2.73
C LEU A 364 17.02 21.28 -2.83
N VAL A 365 16.85 20.50 -3.89
CA VAL A 365 15.59 19.83 -4.23
C VAL A 365 15.86 18.36 -4.48
N ASN A 366 15.33 17.48 -3.64
CA ASN A 366 15.58 16.05 -3.76
C ASN A 366 14.83 15.44 -4.97
N GLY A 367 15.52 14.69 -5.82
CA GLY A 367 14.97 14.13 -7.06
C GLY A 367 13.76 13.21 -6.83
N GLY A 368 13.66 12.59 -5.65
CA GLY A 368 12.49 11.79 -5.26
C GLY A 368 11.17 12.57 -5.16
N SER A 369 11.22 13.91 -5.05
CA SER A 369 10.05 14.81 -5.03
C SER A 369 9.47 15.09 -6.42
N ILE A 370 10.26 14.93 -7.49
CA ILE A 370 9.86 15.16 -8.88
C ILE A 370 9.32 13.85 -9.44
N ARG A 371 8.00 13.79 -9.74
CA ARG A 371 7.29 12.52 -10.00
C ARG A 371 6.86 12.30 -11.45
N ALA A 372 7.04 13.28 -12.33
CA ALA A 372 6.70 13.18 -13.74
C ALA A 372 7.52 14.17 -14.60
N SER A 373 7.56 13.91 -15.91
CA SER A 373 7.94 14.91 -16.91
C SER A 373 6.74 15.79 -17.31
N ILE A 374 7.03 16.97 -17.84
CA ILE A 374 6.06 17.81 -18.57
C ILE A 374 6.53 17.88 -20.03
N GLU A 375 5.67 17.50 -20.98
CA GLU A 375 6.00 17.56 -22.42
C GLU A 375 6.02 19.02 -22.92
N GLU A 376 6.41 19.24 -24.18
CA GLU A 376 6.45 20.60 -24.75
C GLU A 376 5.07 21.13 -25.14
N GLY A 377 4.74 22.35 -24.73
CA GLY A 377 3.50 23.04 -25.07
C GLY A 377 2.93 23.87 -23.91
N PRO A 378 1.59 23.95 -23.79
CA PRO A 378 0.92 24.46 -22.60
C PRO A 378 1.26 23.61 -21.36
N ILE A 379 1.45 24.26 -20.22
CA ILE A 379 1.57 23.60 -18.91
C ILE A 379 0.24 23.79 -18.19
N THR A 380 -0.41 22.68 -17.79
CA THR A 380 -1.67 22.70 -17.05
C THR A 380 -1.46 22.57 -15.55
N LEU A 381 -2.46 22.93 -14.74
CA LEU A 381 -2.46 22.64 -13.30
C LEU A 381 -2.39 21.12 -13.03
N GLU A 382 -2.90 20.27 -13.93
CA GLU A 382 -2.71 18.82 -13.87
C GLU A 382 -1.24 18.41 -13.99
N ASP A 383 -0.48 19.02 -14.90
CA ASP A 383 0.95 18.74 -15.03
C ASP A 383 1.70 19.08 -13.73
N ILE A 384 1.35 20.20 -13.08
CA ILE A 384 1.92 20.57 -11.78
C ILE A 384 1.61 19.51 -10.72
N TRP A 385 0.35 19.06 -10.59
CA TRP A 385 -0.01 17.97 -9.65
C TRP A 385 0.62 16.61 -10.00
N ARG A 386 0.91 16.35 -11.28
CA ARG A 386 1.63 15.14 -11.72
C ARG A 386 3.11 15.18 -11.36
N VAL A 387 3.75 16.35 -11.41
CA VAL A 387 5.15 16.51 -10.96
C VAL A 387 5.22 16.53 -9.44
N PHE A 388 4.31 17.26 -8.78
CA PHE A 388 4.26 17.47 -7.33
C PHE A 388 2.89 17.03 -6.75
N PRO A 389 2.71 15.72 -6.48
CA PRO A 389 1.50 15.24 -5.82
C PRO A 389 1.47 15.53 -4.30
N TYR A 390 2.58 16.02 -3.73
CA TYR A 390 2.75 16.25 -2.30
C TYR A 390 2.50 17.72 -1.94
N ASP A 391 1.66 17.97 -0.92
CA ASP A 391 1.47 19.28 -0.29
C ASP A 391 2.63 19.58 0.68
N SER A 392 3.85 19.65 0.13
CA SER A 392 5.11 19.84 0.84
C SER A 392 5.49 21.32 0.87
N GLN A 393 5.52 21.92 2.06
CA GLN A 393 5.90 23.31 2.22
C GLN A 393 7.36 23.56 1.82
N VAL A 394 7.61 24.67 1.13
CA VAL A 394 8.96 25.21 0.90
C VAL A 394 9.40 25.93 2.18
N VAL A 395 10.51 25.50 2.76
CA VAL A 395 11.08 26.08 3.98
C VAL A 395 12.39 26.79 3.69
N ARG A 396 12.69 27.80 4.52
CA ARG A 396 13.95 28.54 4.51
C ARG A 396 14.84 28.06 5.67
N LEU A 397 16.06 27.62 5.34
CA LEU A 397 17.10 27.23 6.28
C LEU A 397 18.30 28.18 6.20
N GLU A 398 19.19 28.08 7.18
CA GLU A 398 20.57 28.55 7.07
C GLU A 398 21.51 27.38 7.37
N LEU A 399 22.46 27.10 6.47
CA LEU A 399 23.51 26.09 6.65
C LEU A 399 24.88 26.74 6.47
N SER A 400 25.88 26.26 7.22
CA SER A 400 27.29 26.56 6.94
C SER A 400 27.74 25.94 5.62
N GLY A 401 28.77 26.50 4.98
CA GLY A 401 29.38 25.87 3.81
C GLY A 401 29.85 24.43 4.06
N ARG A 402 30.28 24.11 5.29
CA ARG A 402 30.61 22.73 5.70
C ARG A 402 29.41 21.80 5.63
N GLN A 403 28.24 22.21 6.14
CA GLN A 403 27.02 21.42 6.05
C GLN A 403 26.51 21.29 4.60
N ILE A 404 26.71 22.31 3.76
CA ILE A 404 26.43 22.24 2.31
C ILE A 404 27.33 21.19 1.64
N GLU A 405 28.61 21.17 1.97
CA GLU A 405 29.57 20.17 1.48
C GLU A 405 29.21 18.75 1.94
N GLU A 406 28.78 18.58 3.18
CA GLU A 406 28.29 17.31 3.75
C GLU A 406 27.01 16.82 3.04
N VAL A 407 26.00 17.68 2.88
CA VAL A 407 24.72 17.36 2.23
C VAL A 407 24.91 17.05 0.74
N LEU A 408 25.75 17.80 0.02
CA LEU A 408 26.12 17.49 -1.36
C LEU A 408 26.94 16.19 -1.45
N SER A 409 27.77 15.89 -0.45
CA SER A 409 28.52 14.61 -0.39
C SER A 409 27.58 13.41 -0.22
N HIS A 410 26.58 13.52 0.67
CA HIS A 410 25.54 12.49 0.79
C HIS A 410 24.78 12.31 -0.53
N SER A 411 24.26 13.39 -1.11
CA SER A 411 23.59 13.40 -2.42
C SER A 411 24.41 12.72 -3.52
N VAL A 412 25.72 12.98 -3.61
CA VAL A 412 26.60 12.31 -4.58
C VAL A 412 26.83 10.84 -4.25
N SER A 413 26.96 10.48 -2.97
CA SER A 413 27.22 9.10 -2.52
C SER A 413 26.11 8.10 -2.85
N LEU A 414 24.88 8.59 -3.06
CA LEU A 414 23.72 7.76 -3.42
C LEU A 414 23.78 7.20 -4.86
N ARG A 415 24.66 7.74 -5.72
CA ARG A 415 24.81 7.33 -7.13
C ARG A 415 25.64 6.03 -7.24
N PRO A 416 25.31 5.10 -8.16
CA PRO A 416 24.28 5.19 -9.21
C PRO A 416 22.88 4.71 -8.77
N GLY A 417 22.64 4.51 -7.47
CA GLY A 417 21.35 4.05 -6.96
C GLY A 417 20.23 5.07 -7.16
N LEU A 418 19.06 4.60 -7.60
CA LEU A 418 17.89 5.44 -7.89
C LEU A 418 17.09 5.82 -6.63
N THR A 419 17.79 6.17 -5.55
CA THR A 419 17.19 6.65 -4.29
C THR A 419 16.68 8.08 -4.43
N GLY A 420 15.72 8.49 -3.60
CA GLY A 420 15.10 9.81 -3.70
C GLY A 420 15.98 11.00 -3.31
N GLY A 421 17.20 10.79 -2.82
CA GLY A 421 18.02 11.79 -2.12
C GLY A 421 19.06 12.56 -2.96
N PHE A 422 19.27 12.21 -4.23
CA PHE A 422 20.12 13.03 -5.10
C PHE A 422 19.50 14.42 -5.32
N LEU A 423 20.30 15.48 -5.22
CA LEU A 423 19.83 16.86 -5.22
C LEU A 423 19.95 17.52 -6.59
N GLN A 424 18.81 17.99 -7.11
CA GLN A 424 18.73 19.09 -8.06
C GLN A 424 19.00 20.40 -7.30
N VAL A 425 19.65 21.37 -7.94
CA VAL A 425 20.20 22.54 -7.23
C VAL A 425 19.97 23.84 -7.99
N SER A 426 19.96 24.95 -7.25
CA SER A 426 20.06 26.29 -7.84
C SER A 426 20.88 27.22 -6.93
N GLY A 427 21.48 28.26 -7.51
CA GLY A 427 22.35 29.23 -6.83
C GLY A 427 23.81 28.78 -6.64
N LEU A 428 24.07 27.47 -6.69
CA LEU A 428 25.40 26.87 -6.61
C LEU A 428 25.75 26.00 -7.84
N SER A 429 27.02 25.66 -7.99
CA SER A 429 27.50 24.64 -8.94
C SER A 429 28.67 23.85 -8.36
N PHE A 430 28.87 22.62 -8.82
CA PHE A 430 29.95 21.72 -8.38
C PHE A 430 30.24 20.66 -9.45
N VAL A 431 31.42 20.02 -9.36
CA VAL A 431 31.82 18.88 -10.18
C VAL A 431 31.65 17.61 -9.37
N ILE A 432 30.95 16.61 -9.90
CA ILE A 432 30.87 15.28 -9.26
C ILE A 432 32.21 14.55 -9.46
N GLY A 433 32.97 14.35 -8.39
CA GLY A 433 34.20 13.57 -8.39
C GLY A 433 34.00 12.14 -7.87
N PRO A 434 35.00 11.25 -8.02
CA PRO A 434 34.97 9.86 -7.53
C PRO A 434 35.08 9.75 -5.99
N SER A 435 34.92 10.86 -5.26
CA SER A 435 35.10 10.95 -3.81
C SER A 435 34.06 11.89 -3.16
N GLY A 436 32.98 12.22 -3.89
CA GLY A 436 32.07 13.31 -3.54
C GLY A 436 32.20 14.55 -4.44
N PRO A 437 31.48 15.63 -4.13
CA PRO A 437 31.52 16.89 -4.87
C PRO A 437 32.90 17.55 -4.80
N ARG A 438 33.24 18.33 -5.82
CA ARG A 438 34.49 19.10 -5.91
C ARG A 438 34.22 20.46 -6.56
N GLN A 439 35.12 21.43 -6.34
CA GLN A 439 35.03 22.78 -6.91
C GLN A 439 33.69 23.50 -6.62
N ILE A 440 33.09 23.27 -5.44
CA ILE A 440 31.78 23.83 -5.07
C ILE A 440 31.87 25.36 -5.08
N ARG A 441 30.93 26.01 -5.77
CA ARG A 441 30.82 27.46 -5.91
C ARG A 441 29.40 27.92 -5.64
N VAL A 442 29.24 29.04 -4.95
CA VAL A 442 27.95 29.72 -4.76
C VAL A 442 28.03 31.08 -5.45
N HIS A 443 27.07 31.35 -6.34
CA HIS A 443 27.10 32.52 -7.24
C HIS A 443 28.47 32.73 -7.94
N GLY A 444 29.10 31.63 -8.37
CA GLY A 444 30.40 31.62 -9.06
C GLY A 444 31.64 31.75 -8.15
N LYS A 445 31.51 32.24 -6.91
CA LYS A 445 32.59 32.30 -5.92
C LYS A 445 32.81 30.92 -5.27
N PRO A 446 34.04 30.52 -4.90
CA PRO A 446 34.24 29.29 -4.11
C PRO A 446 33.40 29.28 -2.83
N LEU A 447 32.97 28.09 -2.41
CA LEU A 447 32.27 27.89 -1.14
C LEU A 447 33.18 28.25 0.04
N ASP A 448 32.71 29.15 0.90
CA ASP A 448 33.32 29.45 2.20
C ASP A 448 32.71 28.48 3.22
N ARG A 449 33.55 27.67 3.87
CA ARG A 449 33.09 26.56 4.73
C ARG A 449 32.47 27.03 6.04
N GLU A 450 32.85 28.21 6.52
CA GLU A 450 32.40 28.74 7.82
C GLU A 450 31.30 29.80 7.66
N ARG A 451 31.12 30.37 6.46
CA ARG A 451 29.98 31.23 6.14
C ARG A 451 28.66 30.47 6.19
N LEU A 452 27.65 31.09 6.82
CA LEU A 452 26.23 30.71 6.68
C LEU A 452 25.66 31.21 5.34
N TYR A 453 24.92 30.34 4.65
CA TYR A 453 24.18 30.64 3.44
C TYR A 453 22.69 30.36 3.67
N SER A 454 21.83 31.19 3.07
CA SER A 454 20.38 30.96 3.09
C SER A 454 19.96 29.95 2.01
N ILE A 455 19.13 28.97 2.38
CA ILE A 455 18.77 27.82 1.52
C ILE A 455 17.25 27.60 1.51
N ALA A 456 16.69 27.31 0.33
CA ALA A 456 15.34 26.80 0.16
C ALA A 456 15.35 25.28 -0.03
N SER A 457 14.44 24.56 0.63
CA SER A 457 14.18 23.15 0.37
C SER A 457 12.75 22.78 0.77
N TYR A 458 12.33 21.52 0.63
CA TYR A 458 11.05 21.05 1.14
C TYR A 458 11.16 20.71 2.62
N ALA A 459 10.12 20.97 3.43
CA ALA A 459 10.09 20.64 4.86
C ALA A 459 10.52 19.19 5.16
N ILE A 460 10.03 18.25 4.34
CA ILE A 460 10.34 16.81 4.43
C ILE A 460 11.81 16.47 4.15
N SER A 461 12.54 17.32 3.42
CA SER A 461 13.99 17.18 3.16
C SER A 461 14.86 17.81 4.26
N CYS A 462 14.25 18.45 5.26
CA CYS A 462 14.93 19.22 6.31
C CYS A 462 14.87 18.53 7.68
N LEU A 463 14.35 17.31 7.74
CA LEU A 463 14.16 16.53 8.95
C LEU A 463 15.47 15.86 9.37
N PRO A 464 15.79 15.78 10.67
CA PRO A 464 16.92 14.98 11.15
C PRO A 464 16.65 13.49 10.88
N ILE A 465 17.69 12.79 10.39
CA ILE A 465 17.70 11.34 10.11
C ILE A 465 17.90 10.56 11.40
#